data_AF-A0A534B3U1-F1
#
_entry.id   AF-A0A534B3U1-F1
#
_cell.length_a   1.000
_cell.length_b   1.000
_cell.length_c   1.000
_cell.angle_alpha   90.00
_cell.angle_beta   90.00
_cell.angle_gamma   90.00
#
_symmetry.space_group_name_H-M   'P 1'
#
loop_
_entity.id
_entity.type
_entity.pdbx_description
1 polymer ?
#
loop_
_entity_poly.entity_id
_entity_poly.type
_entity_poly.pdbx_seq_one_letter_code
_entity_poly.pdbx_strand_id
1 'polypeptide(L)'
;GLATLRSESIPGLSVVTITFARNVDVHVARQGIAERLAELGSTLPAGVGTPKLSPLVSSTMDLLKIGLLSDKVDAYTLRDAAGWVIKPRLLAVPGVAHVIVFGGDQRQIQILPDIARLASYNVTINEVADAARTALPLRGAGFIDLASQRVLIKSPTPAPDIAALGAAVVTVRNNTPILLRDLAEVKVAPALRFGDALIMGKPGVLLSLASQYGANTLATTLAVERALAALEPALRAQGITLYPELHRPANFIERALGNLQESLLLAAVLIL
;
A
#
# COMPACT_ATOMS: atom_id res chain seq x y z
N GLY A 1 -27.34 11.98 -13.65
CA GLY A 1 -26.12 12.64 -14.19
C GLY A 1 -24.98 11.68 -14.51
N LEU A 2 -25.23 10.37 -14.65
CA LEU A 2 -24.25 9.42 -15.15
C LEU A 2 -24.05 9.64 -16.65
N ALA A 3 -22.81 9.72 -17.11
CA ALA A 3 -22.48 9.86 -18.53
C ALA A 3 -22.05 8.52 -19.12
N THR A 4 -21.06 7.86 -18.53
CA THR A 4 -20.57 6.55 -18.99
C THR A 4 -20.19 5.65 -17.83
N LEU A 5 -20.29 4.34 -18.06
CA LEU A 5 -19.81 3.31 -17.15
C LEU A 5 -18.94 2.35 -17.95
N ARG A 6 -17.71 2.12 -17.47
CA ARG A 6 -16.77 1.16 -18.04
C ARG A 6 -16.41 0.13 -16.99
N SER A 7 -16.49 -1.13 -17.34
CA SER A 7 -16.06 -2.24 -16.51
C SER A 7 -14.85 -2.92 -17.14
N GLU A 8 -13.86 -3.22 -16.32
CA GLU A 8 -12.69 -4.01 -16.68
C GLU A 8 -12.57 -5.16 -15.70
N SER A 9 -12.31 -6.35 -16.23
CA SER A 9 -12.18 -7.56 -15.45
C SER A 9 -10.93 -8.28 -15.88
N ILE A 10 -10.04 -8.48 -14.91
CA ILE A 10 -8.82 -9.26 -15.05
C ILE A 10 -8.78 -10.29 -13.90
N PRO A 11 -7.95 -11.35 -13.99
CA PRO A 11 -7.86 -12.35 -12.92
C PRO A 11 -7.60 -11.70 -11.55
N GLY A 12 -8.53 -11.89 -10.62
CA GLY A 12 -8.43 -11.36 -9.25
C GLY A 12 -8.74 -9.87 -9.07
N LEU A 13 -9.12 -9.14 -10.12
CA LEU A 13 -9.47 -7.71 -10.02
C LEU A 13 -10.61 -7.31 -10.96
N SER A 14 -11.61 -6.64 -10.41
CA SER A 14 -12.65 -5.96 -11.15
C SER A 14 -12.55 -4.46 -10.88
N VAL A 15 -12.50 -3.67 -11.94
CA VAL A 15 -12.45 -2.20 -11.88
C VAL A 15 -13.64 -1.64 -12.63
N VAL A 16 -14.47 -0.86 -11.94
CA VAL A 16 -15.60 -0.15 -12.55
C VAL A 16 -15.34 1.34 -12.49
N THR A 17 -15.24 1.97 -13.66
CA THR A 17 -15.04 3.40 -13.83
C THR A 17 -16.37 4.05 -14.19
N ILE A 18 -16.83 4.95 -13.32
CA ILE A 18 -18.11 5.65 -13.46
C ILE A 18 -17.81 7.12 -13.77
N THR A 19 -18.21 7.59 -14.96
CA THR A 19 -18.00 8.97 -15.41
C THR A 19 -19.32 9.73 -15.31
N PHE A 20 -19.31 10.85 -14.61
CA PHE A 20 -20.47 11.74 -14.49
C PHE A 20 -20.39 12.91 -15.47
N ALA A 21 -21.54 13.52 -15.76
CA ALA A 21 -21.60 14.76 -16.54
C ALA A 21 -20.92 15.92 -15.80
N ARG A 22 -20.41 16.92 -16.54
CA ARG A 22 -19.58 18.03 -16.01
C ARG A 22 -20.24 18.87 -14.92
N ASN A 23 -21.57 18.91 -14.87
CA ASN A 23 -22.36 19.75 -13.98
C ASN A 23 -22.88 19.00 -12.73
N VAL A 24 -22.34 17.81 -12.45
CA VAL A 24 -22.71 17.03 -11.27
C VAL A 24 -21.75 17.35 -10.12
N ASP A 25 -22.30 17.64 -8.95
CA ASP A 25 -21.51 17.77 -7.73
C ASP A 25 -20.80 16.44 -7.42
N VAL A 26 -19.47 16.49 -7.34
CA VAL A 26 -18.64 15.30 -7.17
C VAL A 26 -18.83 14.63 -5.81
N HIS A 27 -19.15 15.40 -4.77
CA HIS A 27 -19.38 14.88 -3.43
C HIS A 27 -20.74 14.19 -3.34
N VAL A 28 -21.78 14.78 -3.93
CA VAL A 28 -23.11 14.15 -4.03
C VAL A 28 -23.05 12.88 -4.85
N ALA A 29 -22.36 12.89 -6.00
CA ALA A 29 -22.15 11.69 -6.81
C ALA A 29 -21.41 10.60 -6.02
N ARG A 30 -20.33 10.97 -5.32
CA ARG A 30 -19.53 10.05 -4.51
C ARG A 30 -20.36 9.44 -3.37
N GLN A 31 -21.16 10.25 -2.69
CA GLN A 31 -22.06 9.80 -1.63
C GLN A 31 -23.09 8.80 -2.17
N GLY A 32 -23.77 9.13 -3.27
CA GLY A 32 -24.75 8.23 -3.88
C GLY A 32 -24.13 6.89 -4.30
N ILE A 33 -22.89 6.89 -4.81
CA ILE A 33 -22.18 5.62 -5.11
C ILE A 33 -21.82 4.87 -3.83
N ALA A 34 -21.39 5.55 -2.78
CA ALA A 34 -21.06 4.91 -1.49
C ALA A 34 -22.29 4.24 -0.85
N GLU A 35 -23.46 4.88 -0.94
CA GLU A 35 -24.74 4.32 -0.48
C GLU A 35 -25.09 3.03 -1.24
N ARG A 36 -25.01 3.05 -2.57
CA ARG A 36 -25.26 1.86 -3.40
C ARG A 36 -24.25 0.75 -3.15
N LEU A 37 -23.00 1.12 -2.92
CA LEU A 37 -21.94 0.16 -2.63
C LEU A 37 -22.16 -0.54 -1.29
N ALA A 38 -22.72 0.15 -0.29
CA ALA A 38 -23.09 -0.44 0.99
C ALA A 38 -24.22 -1.48 0.86
N GLU A 39 -25.19 -1.26 -0.03
CA GLU A 39 -26.28 -2.20 -0.32
C GLU A 39 -25.76 -3.51 -0.96
N LEU A 40 -24.70 -3.42 -1.79
CA LEU A 40 -24.16 -4.56 -2.55
C LEU A 40 -23.46 -5.61 -1.69
N GLY A 41 -23.03 -5.28 -0.48
CA GLY A 41 -22.21 -6.17 0.36
C GLY A 41 -22.81 -7.55 0.62
N SER A 42 -24.15 -7.67 0.61
CA SER A 42 -24.88 -8.94 0.82
C SER A 42 -25.08 -9.77 -0.45
N THR A 43 -24.87 -9.19 -1.63
CA THR A 43 -25.12 -9.83 -2.94
C THR A 43 -23.87 -10.43 -3.56
N LEU A 44 -22.69 -10.12 -3.02
CA LEU A 44 -21.42 -10.58 -3.55
C LEU A 44 -21.12 -12.02 -3.12
N PRO A 45 -20.50 -12.85 -3.98
CA PRO A 45 -20.09 -14.20 -3.61
C PRO A 45 -19.18 -14.21 -2.38
N ALA A 46 -19.28 -15.28 -1.58
CA ALA A 46 -18.39 -15.49 -0.45
C ALA A 46 -16.92 -15.47 -0.90
N GLY A 47 -16.08 -14.74 -0.18
CA GLY A 47 -14.66 -14.58 -0.50
C GLY A 47 -14.31 -13.35 -1.34
N VAL A 48 -15.30 -12.63 -1.91
CA VAL A 48 -15.08 -11.32 -2.53
C VAL A 48 -15.08 -10.25 -1.44
N GLY A 49 -13.98 -9.49 -1.33
CA GLY A 49 -13.91 -8.37 -0.39
C GLY A 49 -14.96 -7.30 -0.70
N THR A 50 -15.31 -6.48 0.29
CA THR A 50 -16.18 -5.32 0.05
C THR A 50 -15.55 -4.42 -1.00
N PRO A 51 -16.27 -4.05 -2.08
CA PRO A 51 -15.68 -3.18 -3.08
C PRO A 51 -15.39 -1.82 -2.43
N LYS A 52 -14.32 -1.17 -2.90
CA LYS A 52 -13.82 0.06 -2.29
C LYS A 52 -13.86 1.18 -3.30
N LEU A 53 -14.34 2.33 -2.85
CA LEU A 53 -14.34 3.53 -3.67
C LEU A 53 -12.95 4.17 -3.65
N SER A 54 -12.31 4.26 -4.81
CA SER A 54 -11.00 4.91 -4.95
C SER A 54 -11.00 6.34 -4.40
N PRO A 55 -9.85 6.85 -3.91
CA PRO A 55 -9.74 8.23 -3.44
C PRO A 55 -10.18 9.23 -4.52
N LEU A 56 -10.72 10.37 -4.08
CA LEU A 56 -11.11 11.43 -5.00
C LEU A 56 -9.86 12.18 -5.47
N VAL A 57 -9.55 12.06 -6.76
CA VAL A 57 -8.33 12.57 -7.40
C VAL A 57 -8.69 13.52 -8.54
N SER A 58 -7.79 14.45 -8.85
CA SER A 58 -7.93 15.36 -9.99
C SER A 58 -7.88 14.63 -11.33
N SER A 59 -8.39 15.22 -12.42
CA SER A 59 -8.40 14.61 -13.77
C SER A 59 -7.01 14.36 -14.35
N THR A 60 -6.02 15.18 -13.98
CA THR A 60 -4.61 14.94 -14.37
C THR A 60 -3.97 13.87 -13.50
N MET A 61 -4.51 13.67 -12.27
CA MET A 61 -4.09 12.77 -11.19
C MET A 61 -2.64 12.93 -10.73
N ASP A 62 -1.68 13.10 -11.63
CA ASP A 62 -0.24 13.03 -11.41
C ASP A 62 0.30 14.27 -10.69
N LEU A 63 0.87 14.06 -9.50
CA LEU A 63 1.42 15.13 -8.65
C LEU A 63 2.96 15.12 -8.68
N LEU A 64 3.56 13.97 -8.39
CA LEU A 64 4.99 13.78 -8.31
C LEU A 64 5.32 12.29 -8.41
N LYS A 65 6.37 11.93 -9.14
CA LYS A 65 6.95 10.58 -9.14
C LYS A 65 8.36 10.62 -8.61
N ILE A 66 8.63 9.73 -7.66
CA ILE A 66 9.89 9.66 -6.91
C ILE A 66 10.47 8.27 -7.06
N GLY A 67 11.74 8.19 -7.42
CA GLY A 67 12.50 6.96 -7.44
C GLY A 67 13.31 6.76 -6.16
N LEU A 68 13.43 5.50 -5.75
CA LEU A 68 14.34 5.06 -4.70
C LEU A 68 15.25 4.00 -5.27
N LEU A 69 16.54 4.15 -4.97
CA LEU A 69 17.60 3.24 -5.40
C LEU A 69 18.55 3.01 -4.24
N SER A 70 19.05 1.80 -4.08
CA SER A 70 20.14 1.52 -3.17
C SER A 70 20.99 0.39 -3.71
N ASP A 71 22.31 0.54 -3.59
CA ASP A 71 23.26 -0.55 -3.83
C ASP A 71 23.69 -1.20 -2.49
N LYS A 72 23.15 -0.75 -1.34
CA LYS A 72 23.53 -1.20 0.01
C LYS A 72 22.45 -1.99 0.74
N VAL A 73 21.17 -1.71 0.46
CA VAL A 73 20.04 -2.43 1.08
C VAL A 73 19.39 -3.39 0.09
N ASP A 74 18.80 -4.46 0.62
CA ASP A 74 18.02 -5.43 -0.14
C ASP A 74 16.69 -4.83 -0.63
N ALA A 75 16.12 -5.45 -1.67
CA ALA A 75 14.87 -5.00 -2.29
C ALA A 75 13.69 -4.97 -1.31
N TYR A 76 13.71 -5.83 -0.28
CA TYR A 76 12.69 -5.82 0.76
C TYR A 76 12.81 -4.58 1.65
N THR A 77 13.99 -4.30 2.19
CA THR A 77 14.21 -3.12 3.04
C THR A 77 13.95 -1.83 2.28
N LEU A 78 14.32 -1.78 0.99
CA LEU A 78 14.00 -0.63 0.14
C LEU A 78 12.47 -0.43 -0.02
N ARG A 79 11.72 -1.52 -0.26
CA ARG A 79 10.25 -1.45 -0.36
C ARG A 79 9.59 -1.15 0.98
N ASP A 80 10.10 -1.69 2.08
CA ASP A 80 9.61 -1.41 3.43
C ASP A 80 9.81 0.07 3.79
N ALA A 81 10.98 0.64 3.48
CA ALA A 81 11.22 2.08 3.65
C ALA A 81 10.24 2.92 2.83
N ALA A 82 9.99 2.54 1.58
CA ALA A 82 9.01 3.22 0.73
C ALA A 82 7.58 3.13 1.27
N GLY A 83 7.17 1.93 1.69
CA GLY A 83 5.79 1.61 2.09
C GLY A 83 5.42 2.06 3.50
N TRP A 84 6.34 1.95 4.45
CA TRP A 84 6.07 2.14 5.89
C TRP A 84 6.67 3.42 6.46
N VAL A 85 7.68 4.01 5.82
CA VAL A 85 8.31 5.26 6.29
C VAL A 85 7.92 6.43 5.39
N ILE A 86 8.21 6.32 4.09
CA ILE A 86 8.03 7.44 3.15
C ILE A 86 6.53 7.64 2.85
N LYS A 87 5.82 6.61 2.40
CA LYS A 87 4.41 6.69 2.02
C LYS A 87 3.51 7.33 3.10
N PRO A 88 3.54 6.92 4.39
CA PRO A 88 2.71 7.55 5.41
C PRO A 88 3.04 9.04 5.61
N ARG A 89 4.33 9.41 5.52
CA ARG A 89 4.76 10.80 5.63
C ARG A 89 4.26 11.66 4.48
N LEU A 90 4.25 11.12 3.26
CA LEU A 90 3.74 11.82 2.08
C LEU A 90 2.21 11.92 2.08
N LEU A 91 1.51 10.89 2.53
CA LEU A 91 0.04 10.93 2.70
C LEU A 91 -0.41 11.96 3.75
N ALA A 92 0.45 12.30 4.71
CA ALA A 92 0.17 13.35 5.70
C ALA A 92 0.25 14.78 5.14
N VAL A 93 0.76 14.96 3.91
CA VAL A 93 0.85 16.28 3.28
C VAL A 93 -0.53 16.71 2.75
N PRO A 94 -1.05 17.89 3.14
CA PRO A 94 -2.32 18.40 2.63
C PRO A 94 -2.30 18.50 1.10
N GLY A 95 -3.36 18.01 0.44
CA GLY A 95 -3.47 17.97 -1.01
C GLY A 95 -2.99 16.68 -1.66
N VAL A 96 -2.38 15.74 -0.92
CA VAL A 96 -2.05 14.39 -1.42
C VAL A 96 -3.25 13.45 -1.22
N ALA A 97 -3.73 12.84 -2.29
CA ALA A 97 -4.87 11.91 -2.24
C ALA A 97 -4.44 10.46 -2.06
N HIS A 98 -3.37 10.08 -2.75
CA HIS A 98 -2.93 8.70 -2.81
C HIS A 98 -1.44 8.61 -3.16
N VAL A 99 -0.80 7.56 -2.68
CA VAL A 99 0.60 7.22 -2.99
C VAL A 99 0.67 5.73 -3.30
N ILE A 100 1.01 5.41 -4.56
CA ILE A 100 1.18 4.05 -5.06
C ILE A 100 2.67 3.72 -5.06
N VAL A 101 3.02 2.51 -4.62
CA VAL A 101 4.41 2.04 -4.55
C VAL A 101 4.59 0.88 -5.51
N PHE A 102 5.39 1.07 -6.57
CA PHE A 102 5.74 0.06 -7.56
C PHE A 102 7.17 -0.44 -7.37
N GLY A 103 7.43 -1.69 -7.75
CA GLY A 103 8.75 -2.31 -7.65
C GLY A 103 9.18 -2.62 -6.21
N GLY A 104 10.37 -3.21 -6.08
CA GLY A 104 10.88 -3.81 -4.86
C GLY A 104 10.14 -5.09 -4.47
N ASP A 105 10.73 -5.86 -3.56
CA ASP A 105 10.17 -7.15 -3.14
C ASP A 105 9.31 -6.96 -1.89
N GLN A 106 8.07 -7.46 -1.94
CA GLN A 106 7.21 -7.45 -0.76
C GLN A 106 7.46 -8.74 0.04
N ARG A 107 7.81 -8.60 1.33
CA ARG A 107 8.02 -9.74 2.22
C ARG A 107 6.72 -10.54 2.37
N GLN A 108 6.79 -11.83 2.07
CA GLN A 108 5.70 -12.78 2.30
C GLN A 108 6.26 -14.02 3.00
N ILE A 109 5.60 -14.44 4.09
CA ILE A 109 5.86 -15.77 4.66
C ILE A 109 5.08 -16.77 3.81
N GLN A 110 5.80 -17.69 3.19
CA GLN A 110 5.23 -18.76 2.37
C GLN A 110 5.38 -20.08 3.13
N ILE A 111 4.27 -20.82 3.19
CA ILE A 111 4.21 -22.18 3.71
C ILE A 111 4.08 -23.07 2.48
N LEU A 112 5.09 -23.90 2.22
CA LEU A 112 5.17 -24.79 1.08
C LEU A 112 5.01 -26.24 1.56
N PRO A 113 3.80 -26.82 1.50
CA PRO A 113 3.56 -28.17 2.00
C PRO A 113 4.23 -29.22 1.12
N ASP A 114 4.86 -30.22 1.75
CA ASP A 114 5.43 -31.38 1.08
C ASP A 114 4.36 -32.48 0.94
N ILE A 115 3.88 -32.69 -0.27
CA ILE A 115 2.80 -33.65 -0.57
C ILE A 115 3.16 -35.07 -0.12
N ALA A 116 4.43 -35.49 -0.22
CA ALA A 116 4.84 -36.83 0.18
C ALA A 116 4.77 -37.00 1.71
N ARG A 117 5.15 -35.96 2.47
CA ARG A 117 5.02 -35.97 3.93
C ARG A 117 3.58 -35.88 4.38
N LEU A 118 2.76 -35.05 3.73
CA LEU A 118 1.33 -35.01 4.01
C LEU A 118 0.67 -36.38 3.84
N ALA A 119 1.03 -37.10 2.77
CA ALA A 119 0.55 -38.46 2.53
C ALA A 119 1.04 -39.45 3.60
N SER A 120 2.32 -39.42 4.00
CA SER A 120 2.87 -40.35 5.00
C SER A 120 2.26 -40.17 6.39
N TYR A 121 1.94 -38.92 6.76
CA TYR A 121 1.27 -38.60 8.01
C TYR A 121 -0.26 -38.62 7.89
N ASN A 122 -0.81 -38.90 6.71
CA ASN A 122 -2.24 -38.86 6.39
C ASN A 122 -2.89 -37.55 6.91
N VAL A 123 -2.27 -36.43 6.54
CA VAL A 123 -2.71 -35.06 6.84
C VAL A 123 -3.11 -34.38 5.53
N THR A 124 -4.21 -33.67 5.54
CA THR A 124 -4.73 -32.93 4.38
C THR A 124 -4.13 -31.54 4.30
N ILE A 125 -4.12 -30.95 3.10
CA ILE A 125 -3.67 -29.56 2.92
C ILE A 125 -4.55 -28.55 3.67
N ASN A 126 -5.83 -28.89 3.88
CA ASN A 126 -6.75 -28.06 4.65
C ASN A 126 -6.38 -27.99 6.13
N GLU A 127 -5.99 -29.12 6.72
CA GLU A 127 -5.50 -29.15 8.11
C GLU A 127 -4.24 -28.30 8.29
N VAL A 128 -3.32 -28.33 7.31
CA VAL A 128 -2.14 -27.45 7.29
C VAL A 128 -2.55 -25.97 7.22
N ALA A 129 -3.51 -25.64 6.36
CA ALA A 129 -4.00 -24.27 6.21
C ALA A 129 -4.69 -23.77 7.48
N ASP A 130 -5.48 -24.61 8.15
CA ASP A 130 -6.17 -24.26 9.39
C ASP A 130 -5.19 -24.13 10.57
N ALA A 131 -4.18 -24.99 10.64
CA ALA A 131 -3.09 -24.86 11.59
C ALA A 131 -2.33 -23.54 11.40
N ALA A 132 -2.02 -23.17 10.16
CA ALA A 132 -1.37 -21.91 9.84
C ALA A 132 -2.23 -20.69 10.23
N ARG A 133 -3.55 -20.72 10.00
CA ARG A 133 -4.48 -19.65 10.39
C ARG A 133 -4.57 -19.47 11.91
N THR A 134 -4.47 -20.56 12.66
CA THR A 134 -4.60 -20.57 14.12
C THR A 134 -3.26 -20.39 14.86
N ALA A 135 -2.13 -20.39 14.15
CA ALA A 135 -0.79 -20.33 14.70
C ALA A 135 -0.43 -19.00 15.37
N LEU A 136 -0.94 -17.88 14.85
CA LEU A 136 -0.63 -16.53 15.35
C LEU A 136 -1.91 -15.78 15.79
N PRO A 137 -2.68 -16.31 16.76
CA PRO A 137 -3.94 -15.70 17.14
C PRO A 137 -3.65 -14.47 18.00
N LEU A 138 -4.12 -13.30 17.56
CA LEU A 138 -4.16 -12.12 18.42
C LEU A 138 -5.28 -12.32 19.45
N ARG A 139 -4.92 -12.62 20.71
CA ARG A 139 -5.88 -12.84 21.80
C ARG A 139 -5.86 -11.69 22.79
N GLY A 140 -7.03 -11.15 23.10
CA GLY A 140 -7.23 -10.27 24.24
C GLY A 140 -7.26 -11.10 25.52
N ALA A 141 -6.43 -10.74 26.51
CA ALA A 141 -6.35 -11.47 27.78
C ALA A 141 -7.20 -10.84 28.90
N GLY A 142 -7.88 -9.72 28.63
CA GLY A 142 -8.79 -9.08 29.57
C GLY A 142 -8.08 -8.52 30.82
N PHE A 143 -8.77 -8.53 31.95
CA PHE A 143 -8.26 -8.03 33.22
C PHE A 143 -8.75 -8.89 34.38
N ILE A 144 -8.05 -8.79 35.51
CA ILE A 144 -8.45 -9.37 36.79
C ILE A 144 -8.78 -8.21 37.73
N ASP A 145 -9.96 -8.24 38.32
CA ASP A 145 -10.33 -7.32 39.39
C ASP A 145 -9.90 -7.87 40.74
N LEU A 146 -9.06 -7.10 41.44
CA LEU A 146 -8.74 -7.30 42.85
C LEU A 146 -9.44 -6.21 43.67
N ALA A 147 -9.52 -6.42 44.99
CA ALA A 147 -10.25 -5.54 45.91
C ALA A 147 -9.86 -4.05 45.83
N SER A 148 -8.61 -3.74 45.47
CA SER A 148 -8.09 -2.37 45.39
C SER A 148 -7.65 -1.93 43.99
N GLN A 149 -7.63 -2.83 43.00
CA GLN A 149 -7.12 -2.51 41.67
C GLN A 149 -7.56 -3.50 40.60
N ARG A 150 -7.61 -3.03 39.35
CA ARG A 150 -7.79 -3.84 38.16
C ARG A 150 -6.43 -4.08 37.49
N VAL A 151 -6.03 -5.34 37.37
CA VAL A 151 -4.78 -5.74 36.72
C VAL A 151 -5.09 -6.20 35.29
N LEU A 152 -4.61 -5.45 34.31
CA LEU A 152 -4.75 -5.82 32.90
C LEU A 152 -3.81 -6.98 32.56
N ILE A 153 -4.36 -8.07 32.01
CA ILE A 153 -3.54 -9.16 31.50
C ILE A 153 -3.08 -8.78 30.09
N LYS A 154 -1.77 -8.76 29.88
CA LYS A 154 -1.17 -8.51 28.56
C LYS A 154 -0.76 -9.84 27.93
N SER A 155 -1.44 -10.23 26.86
CA SER A 155 -0.90 -11.24 25.95
C SER A 155 0.13 -10.57 25.04
N PRO A 156 1.30 -11.19 24.80
CA PRO A 156 2.21 -10.68 23.78
C PRO A 156 1.52 -10.71 22.41
N THR A 157 1.73 -9.65 21.62
CA THR A 157 1.29 -9.60 20.24
C THR A 157 2.09 -10.65 19.45
N PRO A 158 1.44 -11.58 18.74
CA PRO A 158 2.16 -12.52 17.90
C PRO A 158 2.96 -11.77 16.84
N ALA A 159 4.27 -11.95 16.81
CA ALA A 159 5.08 -11.52 15.68
C ALA A 159 5.00 -12.58 14.58
N PRO A 160 4.85 -12.21 13.30
CA PRO A 160 4.94 -13.16 12.20
C PRO A 160 6.39 -13.65 12.09
N ASP A 161 6.68 -14.75 12.77
CA ASP A 161 7.98 -15.40 12.78
C ASP A 161 7.89 -16.79 12.15
N ILE A 162 8.90 -17.13 11.36
CA ILE A 162 9.02 -18.42 10.68
C ILE A 162 9.08 -19.55 11.71
N ALA A 163 9.84 -19.38 12.80
CA ALA A 163 9.99 -20.41 13.80
C ALA A 163 8.69 -20.62 14.59
N ALA A 164 8.00 -19.52 14.97
CA ALA A 164 6.70 -19.59 15.60
C ALA A 164 5.65 -20.29 14.71
N LEU A 165 5.58 -19.96 13.41
CA LEU A 165 4.70 -20.62 12.46
C LEU A 165 5.06 -22.10 12.28
N GLY A 166 6.34 -22.41 12.16
CA GLY A 166 6.84 -23.79 12.02
C GLY A 166 6.54 -24.67 13.24
N ALA A 167 6.43 -24.07 14.44
CA ALA A 167 6.06 -24.75 15.67
C ALA A 167 4.55 -24.92 15.87
N ALA A 168 3.72 -24.44 14.94
CA ALA A 168 2.28 -24.65 15.01
C ALA A 168 1.94 -26.15 14.92
N VAL A 169 1.09 -26.62 15.82
CA VAL A 169 0.64 -28.02 15.84
C VAL A 169 -0.44 -28.18 14.79
N VAL A 170 -0.23 -29.11 13.85
CA VAL A 170 -1.22 -29.43 12.81
C VAL A 170 -2.17 -30.51 13.29
N THR A 171 -1.63 -31.58 13.89
CA THR A 171 -2.42 -32.67 14.45
C THR A 171 -1.62 -33.39 15.54
N VAL A 172 -2.28 -34.23 16.34
CA VAL A 172 -1.64 -35.07 17.35
C VAL A 172 -1.95 -36.52 17.04
N ARG A 173 -0.90 -37.35 16.90
CA ARG A 173 -1.03 -38.80 16.66
C ARG A 173 -0.20 -39.57 17.69
N ASN A 174 -0.81 -40.57 18.32
CA ASN A 174 -0.15 -41.40 19.34
C ASN A 174 0.51 -40.56 20.45
N ASN A 175 -0.14 -39.47 20.87
CA ASN A 175 0.36 -38.51 21.85
C ASN A 175 1.62 -37.72 21.42
N THR A 176 1.98 -37.77 20.14
CA THR A 176 3.06 -36.98 19.53
C THR A 176 2.46 -35.88 18.65
N PRO A 177 2.76 -34.59 18.93
CA PRO A 177 2.32 -33.50 18.07
C PRO A 177 3.10 -33.49 16.76
N ILE A 178 2.39 -33.36 15.64
CA ILE A 178 2.97 -33.16 14.31
C ILE A 178 2.93 -31.67 14.02
N LEU A 179 4.10 -31.08 13.76
CA LEU A 179 4.25 -29.64 13.61
C LEU A 179 4.22 -29.23 12.14
N LEU A 180 3.93 -27.96 11.90
CA LEU A 180 3.88 -27.39 10.55
C LEU A 180 5.22 -27.58 9.83
N ARG A 181 6.35 -27.38 10.52
CA ARG A 181 7.70 -27.58 9.98
C ARG A 181 8.01 -29.02 9.58
N ASP A 182 7.29 -30.00 10.15
CA ASP A 182 7.49 -31.40 9.81
C ASP A 182 6.84 -31.71 8.46
N LEU A 183 5.78 -30.98 8.11
CA LEU A 183 4.93 -31.20 6.93
C LEU A 183 5.16 -30.18 5.81
N ALA A 184 5.76 -29.03 6.09
CA ALA A 184 5.92 -27.93 5.15
C ALA A 184 7.23 -27.15 5.37
N GLU A 185 7.80 -26.62 4.28
CA GLU A 185 8.87 -25.61 4.35
C GLU A 185 8.23 -24.25 4.62
N VAL A 186 8.62 -23.58 5.70
CA VAL A 186 8.20 -22.20 6.01
C VAL A 186 9.38 -21.27 5.74
N LYS A 187 9.21 -20.32 4.81
CA LYS A 187 10.27 -19.35 4.49
C LYS A 187 9.72 -17.97 4.15
N VAL A 188 10.57 -16.96 4.29
CA VAL A 188 10.30 -15.63 3.76
C VAL A 188 10.76 -15.58 2.30
N ALA A 189 9.86 -15.20 1.42
CA ALA A 189 10.06 -15.13 -0.01
C ALA A 189 9.33 -13.88 -0.57
N PRO A 190 9.68 -13.42 -1.79
CA PRO A 190 8.98 -12.28 -2.37
C PRO A 190 7.57 -12.70 -2.74
N ALA A 191 6.60 -11.84 -2.43
CA ALA A 191 5.24 -12.00 -2.94
C ALA A 191 5.24 -11.98 -4.47
N LEU A 192 4.21 -12.57 -5.08
CA LEU A 192 4.01 -12.48 -6.52
C LEU A 192 4.00 -11.00 -6.94
N ARG A 193 4.88 -10.66 -7.89
CA ARG A 193 5.07 -9.28 -8.31
C ARG A 193 3.89 -8.80 -9.14
N PHE A 194 3.23 -7.75 -8.67
CA PHE A 194 2.23 -7.00 -9.41
C PHE A 194 2.81 -5.64 -9.79
N GLY A 195 3.60 -5.64 -10.86
CA GLY A 195 4.31 -4.47 -11.39
C GLY A 195 5.72 -4.32 -10.83
N ASP A 196 6.64 -3.96 -11.73
CA ASP A 196 8.05 -3.68 -11.42
C ASP A 196 8.36 -2.21 -11.70
N ALA A 197 9.48 -1.74 -11.17
CA ALA A 197 9.98 -0.39 -11.43
C ALA A 197 11.50 -0.43 -11.67
N LEU A 198 11.91 0.30 -12.71
CA LEU A 198 13.31 0.58 -12.98
C LEU A 198 13.55 2.07 -12.75
N ILE A 199 14.49 2.39 -11.87
CA ILE A 199 14.93 3.76 -11.60
C ILE A 199 16.31 3.91 -12.20
N MET A 200 16.48 4.80 -13.18
CA MET A 200 17.74 5.03 -13.87
C MET A 200 18.36 3.73 -14.44
N GLY A 201 17.53 2.83 -14.97
CA GLY A 201 17.96 1.56 -15.57
C GLY A 201 18.30 0.45 -14.56
N LYS A 202 18.21 0.70 -13.25
CA LYS A 202 18.40 -0.32 -12.21
C LYS A 202 17.06 -0.69 -11.54
N PRO A 203 16.88 -1.93 -11.05
CA PRO A 203 15.76 -2.28 -10.18
C PRO A 203 15.68 -1.34 -8.98
N GLY A 204 14.51 -0.76 -8.75
CA GLY A 204 14.28 0.19 -7.67
C GLY A 204 12.82 0.24 -7.27
N VAL A 205 12.48 1.24 -6.45
CA VAL A 205 11.11 1.46 -6.00
C VAL A 205 10.61 2.81 -6.49
N LEU A 206 9.45 2.83 -7.15
CA LEU A 206 8.81 4.04 -7.65
C LEU A 206 7.61 4.38 -6.76
N LEU A 207 7.59 5.60 -6.23
CA LEU A 207 6.45 6.19 -5.56
C LEU A 207 5.74 7.12 -6.53
N SER A 208 4.49 6.82 -6.88
CA SER A 208 3.64 7.69 -7.69
C SER A 208 2.59 8.34 -6.82
N LEU A 209 2.63 9.67 -6.74
CA LEU A 209 1.70 10.46 -5.95
C LEU A 209 0.60 11.04 -6.81
N ALA A 210 -0.60 11.09 -6.24
CA ALA A 210 -1.74 11.76 -6.84
C ALA A 210 -2.28 12.90 -5.98
N SER A 211 -2.71 13.98 -6.63
CA SER A 211 -3.31 15.13 -5.95
C SER A 211 -4.80 14.91 -5.65
N GLN A 212 -5.25 15.48 -4.53
CA GLN A 212 -6.67 15.58 -4.19
C GLN A 212 -7.40 16.44 -5.20
N TYR A 213 -8.64 16.09 -5.46
CA TYR A 213 -9.53 16.93 -6.24
C TYR A 213 -9.63 18.33 -5.61
N GLY A 214 -9.44 19.37 -6.42
CA GLY A 214 -9.45 20.77 -5.98
C GLY A 214 -8.17 21.26 -5.29
N ALA A 215 -7.16 20.39 -5.07
CA ALA A 215 -5.89 20.81 -4.49
C ALA A 215 -5.05 21.63 -5.49
N ASN A 216 -4.33 22.64 -4.98
CA ASN A 216 -3.36 23.38 -5.77
C ASN A 216 -2.13 22.51 -6.02
N THR A 217 -1.95 22.05 -7.27
CA THR A 217 -0.84 21.18 -7.66
C THR A 217 0.52 21.75 -7.28
N LEU A 218 0.80 23.02 -7.60
CA LEU A 218 2.09 23.64 -7.32
C LEU A 218 2.39 23.70 -5.82
N ALA A 219 1.44 24.22 -5.03
CA ALA A 219 1.60 24.33 -3.58
C ALA A 219 1.77 22.94 -2.93
N THR A 220 1.02 21.94 -3.41
CA THR A 220 1.10 20.56 -2.91
C THR A 220 2.45 19.93 -3.26
N THR A 221 2.94 20.09 -4.50
CA THR A 221 4.26 19.59 -4.90
C THR A 221 5.36 20.16 -4.03
N LEU A 222 5.37 21.49 -3.81
CA LEU A 222 6.36 22.14 -2.94
C LEU A 222 6.30 21.63 -1.50
N ALA A 223 5.10 21.35 -0.97
CA ALA A 223 4.92 20.80 0.36
C ALA A 223 5.45 19.35 0.47
N VAL A 224 5.21 18.53 -0.56
CA VAL A 224 5.76 17.17 -0.67
C VAL A 224 7.29 17.20 -0.74
N GLU A 225 7.88 18.10 -1.52
CA GLU A 225 9.33 18.26 -1.64
C GLU A 225 9.99 18.63 -0.31
N ARG A 226 9.37 19.53 0.46
CA ARG A 226 9.85 19.85 1.82
C ARG A 226 9.78 18.64 2.74
N ALA A 227 8.70 17.84 2.66
CA ALA A 227 8.57 16.63 3.46
C ALA A 227 9.62 15.57 3.08
N LEU A 228 9.96 15.45 1.79
CA LEU A 228 11.02 14.57 1.30
C LEU A 228 12.40 15.03 1.73
N ALA A 229 12.70 16.33 1.62
CA ALA A 229 13.97 16.90 2.05
C ALA A 229 14.23 16.66 3.54
N ALA A 230 13.19 16.65 4.37
CA ALA A 230 13.31 16.32 5.79
C ALA A 230 13.63 14.84 6.05
N LEU A 231 13.20 13.92 5.17
CA LEU A 231 13.48 12.48 5.28
C LEU A 231 14.83 12.09 4.66
N GLU A 232 15.32 12.88 3.70
CA GLU A 232 16.49 12.56 2.90
C GLU A 232 17.76 12.25 3.73
N PRO A 233 18.12 13.00 4.79
CA PRO A 233 19.29 12.68 5.60
C PRO A 233 19.23 11.29 6.24
N ALA A 234 18.06 10.92 6.78
CA ALA A 234 17.85 9.61 7.40
C ALA A 234 17.92 8.47 6.37
N LEU A 235 17.39 8.69 5.17
CA LEU A 235 17.42 7.72 4.08
C LEU A 235 18.84 7.55 3.52
N ARG A 236 19.60 8.63 3.34
CA ARG A 236 21.00 8.57 2.91
C ARG A 236 21.88 7.85 3.94
N ALA A 237 21.63 8.05 5.24
CA ALA A 237 22.33 7.32 6.30
C ALA A 237 22.11 5.80 6.21
N GLN A 238 20.94 5.37 5.72
CA GLN A 238 20.62 3.96 5.45
C GLN A 238 21.14 3.48 4.08
N GLY A 239 21.80 4.34 3.30
CA GLY A 239 22.29 4.01 1.97
C GLY A 239 21.24 4.04 0.86
N ILE A 240 20.10 4.72 1.08
CA ILE A 240 19.03 4.88 0.09
C ILE A 240 19.19 6.23 -0.61
N THR A 241 19.26 6.20 -1.93
CA THR A 241 19.32 7.38 -2.81
C THR A 241 17.92 7.71 -3.31
N LEU A 242 17.52 8.96 -3.13
CA LEU A 242 16.25 9.53 -3.59
C LEU A 242 16.42 10.21 -4.95
N TYR A 243 15.50 9.94 -5.87
CA TYR A 243 15.34 10.64 -7.14
C TYR A 243 13.96 11.34 -7.13
N PRO A 244 13.87 12.56 -6.57
CA PRO A 244 12.58 13.22 -6.29
C PRO A 244 11.84 13.72 -7.55
N GLU A 245 12.55 13.92 -8.66
CA GLU A 245 12.03 14.64 -9.84
C GLU A 245 11.87 13.75 -11.08
N LEU A 246 11.55 12.46 -10.91
CA LEU A 246 11.33 11.59 -12.09
C LEU A 246 10.16 12.05 -12.95
N HIS A 247 9.14 12.63 -12.31
CA HIS A 247 8.07 13.33 -13.02
C HIS A 247 7.49 14.41 -12.10
N ARG A 248 7.63 15.67 -12.51
CA ARG A 248 7.21 16.85 -11.73
C ARG A 248 6.42 17.84 -12.62
N PRO A 249 5.09 17.71 -12.74
CA PRO A 249 4.26 18.63 -13.51
C PRO A 249 4.37 20.11 -13.05
N ALA A 250 4.71 20.36 -11.79
CA ALA A 250 4.92 21.71 -11.26
C ALA A 250 5.99 22.53 -12.02
N ASN A 251 7.00 21.86 -12.63
CA ASN A 251 8.01 22.53 -13.47
C ASN A 251 7.40 23.29 -14.66
N PHE A 252 6.29 22.79 -15.21
CA PHE A 252 5.59 23.45 -16.30
C PHE A 252 4.82 24.68 -15.80
N ILE A 253 4.18 24.57 -14.64
CA ILE A 253 3.43 25.67 -14.01
C ILE A 253 4.37 26.82 -13.67
N GLU A 254 5.51 26.52 -13.03
CA GLU A 254 6.52 27.52 -12.66
C GLU A 254 7.07 28.25 -13.91
N ARG A 255 7.40 27.52 -14.98
CA ARG A 255 7.85 28.13 -16.24
C ARG A 255 6.78 28.98 -16.91
N ALA A 256 5.53 28.52 -16.94
CA ALA A 256 4.44 29.28 -17.52
C ALA A 256 4.18 30.60 -16.75
N LEU A 257 4.25 30.55 -15.42
CA LEU A 257 4.13 31.75 -14.57
C LEU A 257 5.29 32.71 -14.79
N GLY A 258 6.53 32.21 -14.87
CA GLY A 258 7.71 33.03 -15.15
C GLY A 258 7.63 33.73 -16.52
N ASN A 259 7.28 33.00 -17.57
CA ASN A 259 7.11 33.56 -18.91
C ASN A 259 6.01 34.63 -18.95
N LEU A 260 4.91 34.42 -18.21
CA LEU A 260 3.82 35.38 -18.13
C LEU A 260 4.25 36.64 -17.37
N GLN A 261 5.00 36.51 -16.28
CA GLN A 261 5.59 37.65 -15.56
C GLN A 261 6.54 38.45 -16.44
N GLU A 262 7.46 37.79 -17.15
CA GLU A 262 8.39 38.44 -18.07
C GLU A 262 7.65 39.17 -19.19
N SER A 263 6.65 38.53 -19.80
CA SER A 263 5.83 39.13 -20.86
C SER A 263 5.07 40.36 -20.37
N LEU A 264 4.50 40.31 -19.16
CA LEU A 264 3.81 41.45 -18.56
C LEU A 264 4.77 42.61 -18.25
N LEU A 265 5.98 42.32 -17.77
CA LEU A 265 7.01 43.33 -17.54
C LEU A 265 7.46 43.98 -18.84
N LEU A 266 7.76 43.19 -19.88
CA LEU A 266 8.13 43.71 -21.19
C LEU A 266 7.02 44.57 -21.79
N ALA A 267 5.76 44.12 -21.69
CA ALA A 267 4.61 44.90 -22.12
C ALA A 267 4.49 46.22 -21.35
N ALA A 268 4.67 46.21 -20.02
CA ALA A 268 4.63 47.41 -19.20
C ALA A 268 5.75 48.41 -19.56
N VAL A 269 6.96 47.91 -19.85
CA VAL A 269 8.09 48.75 -20.30
C VAL A 269 7.84 49.35 -21.70
N LEU A 270 7.25 48.59 -22.62
CA LEU A 270 6.96 49.08 -23.98
C LEU A 270 5.82 50.11 -24.05
N ILE A 271 4.96 50.16 -23.04
CA ILE A 271 3.85 51.12 -22.95
C ILE A 271 4.32 52.48 -22.39
N LEU A 272 5.39 52.50 -21.61
CA LEU A 272 6.01 53.70 -21.05
C LEU A 272 6.89 54.41 -22.09
#